data_AF-A0AAV4QGG3-F1
#
_entry.id   AF-A0AAV4QGG3-F1
#
_cell.length_a   1.000
_cell.length_b   1.000
_cell.length_c   1.000
_cell.angle_alpha   90.00
_cell.angle_beta   90.00
_cell.angle_gamma   90.00
#
_symmetry.space_group_name_H-M   'P 1'
#
loop_
_entity.id
_entity.type
_entity.pdbx_description
1 polymer ?
#
loop_
_entity_poly.entity_id
_entity_poly.type
_entity_poly.pdbx_seq_one_letter_code
_entity_poly.pdbx_strand_id
1 'polypeptide(L)'
;MMIEVTVLALSRAIITLFAVSFTAGDVHKESKACLGKLDTILRKKDPIRDIAVCQEVQLAFTIFSFFPVHLTVWKFSSLNKAFLMTCIGMMTTYIIICIQLNPNALKSLIG
;
A
#
# COMPACT_ATOMS: atom_id res chain seq x y z
N MET A 1 -5.51 24.84 -23.34
CA MET A 1 -6.49 23.74 -23.43
C MET A 1 -5.88 22.34 -23.28
N MET A 2 -5.12 21.79 -24.24
CA MET A 2 -4.63 20.39 -24.12
C MET A 2 -3.66 20.20 -22.93
N ILE A 3 -2.75 21.15 -22.70
CA ILE A 3 -1.79 21.11 -21.59
C ILE A 3 -2.50 21.18 -20.23
N GLU A 4 -3.48 22.07 -20.07
CA GLU A 4 -4.22 22.22 -18.81
C GLU A 4 -5.00 20.96 -18.44
N VAL A 5 -5.63 20.31 -19.42
CA VAL A 5 -6.34 19.03 -19.21
C VAL A 5 -5.36 17.95 -18.75
N THR A 6 -4.17 17.88 -19.36
CA THR A 6 -3.13 16.92 -18.95
C THR A 6 -2.63 17.19 -17.54
N VAL A 7 -2.41 18.45 -17.16
CA VAL A 7 -1.98 18.83 -15.80
C VAL A 7 -3.07 18.51 -14.75
N LEU A 8 -4.34 18.75 -15.07
CA LEU A 8 -5.48 18.40 -14.22
C LEU A 8 -5.62 16.88 -14.06
N ALA A 9 -5.44 16.12 -15.15
CA ALA A 9 -5.49 14.66 -15.09
C ALA A 9 -4.35 14.08 -14.25
N LEU A 10 -3.13 14.59 -14.45
CA LEU A 10 -1.93 14.16 -13.71
C LEU A 10 -2.07 14.47 -12.21
N SER A 11 -2.50 15.67 -11.85
CA SER A 11 -2.66 16.07 -10.44
C SER A 11 -3.70 15.22 -9.73
N ARG A 12 -4.84 14.93 -10.38
CA ARG A 12 -5.84 13.99 -9.85
C ARG A 12 -5.28 12.59 -9.66
N ALA A 13 -4.58 12.06 -10.66
CA ALA A 13 -3.98 10.72 -10.58
C ALA A 13 -2.98 10.61 -9.42
N ILE A 14 -2.14 11.64 -9.19
CA ILE A 14 -1.20 11.69 -8.06
C ILE A 14 -1.97 11.69 -6.74
N ILE A 15 -2.95 12.57 -6.56
CA ILE A 15 -3.73 12.66 -5.32
C ILE A 15 -4.44 11.33 -5.03
N THR A 16 -5.05 10.70 -6.04
CA THR A 16 -5.70 9.40 -5.90
C THR A 16 -4.70 8.31 -5.52
N LEU A 17 -3.51 8.28 -6.14
CA LEU A 17 -2.46 7.31 -5.82
C LEU A 17 -2.02 7.44 -4.35
N PHE A 18 -1.82 8.67 -3.87
CA PHE A 18 -1.50 8.93 -2.47
C PHE A 18 -2.63 8.45 -1.55
N ALA A 19 -3.87 8.91 -1.78
CA ALA A 19 -5.01 8.55 -0.95
C ALA A 19 -5.19 7.03 -0.84
N VAL A 20 -5.22 6.33 -1.98
CA VAL A 20 -5.39 4.87 -2.03
C VAL A 20 -4.24 4.15 -1.35
N SER A 21 -2.99 4.57 -1.56
CA SER A 21 -1.82 3.92 -0.94
C SER A 21 -1.79 4.09 0.58
N PHE A 22 -2.24 5.24 1.10
CA PHE A 22 -2.35 5.48 2.54
C PHE A 22 -3.50 4.67 3.15
N THR A 23 -4.70 4.74 2.57
CA THR A 23 -5.85 3.97 3.04
C THR A 23 -5.58 2.47 3.00
N ALA A 24 -4.92 1.96 1.96
CA ALA A 24 -4.50 0.57 1.88
C ALA A 24 -3.53 0.17 3.01
N GLY A 25 -2.61 1.07 3.35
CA GLY A 25 -1.72 0.89 4.51
C GLY A 25 -2.47 0.82 5.84
N ASP A 26 -3.52 1.63 6.00
CA ASP A 26 -4.33 1.63 7.22
C ASP A 26 -5.21 0.37 7.33
N VAL A 27 -5.78 -0.10 6.22
CA VAL A 27 -6.51 -1.39 6.16
C VAL A 27 -5.61 -2.54 6.61
N HIS A 28 -4.36 -2.57 6.15
CA HIS A 28 -3.40 -3.59 6.57
C HIS A 28 -3.10 -3.53 8.08
N LYS A 29 -2.93 -2.32 8.63
CA LYS A 29 -2.71 -2.12 10.08
C LYS A 29 -3.91 -2.55 10.90
N GLU A 30 -5.11 -2.16 10.51
CA GLU A 30 -6.35 -2.53 11.19
C GLU A 30 -6.61 -4.04 11.12
N SER A 31 -6.35 -4.66 9.96
CA SER A 31 -6.42 -6.13 9.83
C SER A 31 -5.49 -6.83 10.82
N LYS A 32 -4.24 -6.37 10.94
CA LYS A 32 -3.27 -6.91 11.90
C LYS A 32 -3.69 -6.67 13.37
N ALA A 33 -4.22 -5.48 13.67
CA ALA A 33 -4.71 -5.14 15.01
C ALA A 33 -5.93 -5.98 15.41
N CYS A 34 -6.86 -6.21 14.46
CA CYS A 34 -8.03 -7.06 14.66
C CYS A 34 -7.60 -8.50 14.98
N LEU A 35 -6.68 -9.08 14.21
CA LEU A 35 -6.14 -10.41 14.46
C LEU A 35 -5.51 -10.55 15.85
N GLY A 36 -4.74 -9.54 16.30
CA GLY A 36 -4.16 -9.52 17.65
C GLY A 36 -5.20 -9.47 18.77
N LYS A 37 -6.28 -8.69 18.58
CA LYS A 37 -7.40 -8.65 19.54
C LYS A 37 -8.13 -9.99 19.58
N LEU A 38 -8.32 -10.62 18.42
CA LEU A 38 -9.02 -11.90 18.30
C LEU A 38 -8.24 -13.05 18.94
N ASP A 39 -6.91 -13.10 18.77
CA ASP A 39 -6.02 -14.03 19.47
C ASP A 39 -6.10 -13.84 21.00
N THR A 40 -6.14 -12.58 21.46
CA THR A 40 -6.28 -12.28 22.91
C THR A 40 -7.61 -12.77 23.47
N ILE A 41 -8.71 -12.61 22.73
CA ILE A 41 -10.05 -13.10 23.14
C ILE A 41 -10.05 -14.64 23.18
N LEU A 42 -9.43 -15.28 22.19
CA LEU A 42 -9.35 -16.74 22.11
C LEU A 42 -8.60 -17.32 23.32
N ARG A 43 -7.46 -16.74 23.69
CA ARG A 43 -6.66 -17.16 24.85
C ARG A 43 -7.36 -16.96 26.20
N LYS A 44 -8.30 -16.01 26.29
CA LYS A 44 -9.10 -15.76 27.50
C LYS A 44 -10.26 -16.76 27.66
N LYS A 45 -10.66 -17.44 26.60
CA LYS A 45 -11.76 -18.41 26.63
C LYS A 45 -11.22 -19.74 27.17
N ASP A 46 -11.92 -20.33 28.15
CA ASP A 46 -11.48 -21.59 28.77
C ASP A 46 -11.24 -22.68 27.70
N PRO A 47 -9.99 -23.14 27.49
CA PRO A 47 -9.67 -24.11 26.44
C PRO A 47 -10.20 -25.52 26.76
N ILE A 48 -10.69 -25.72 27.98
CA ILE A 48 -10.99 -27.04 28.56
C ILE A 48 -12.17 -27.73 27.87
N ARG A 49 -13.09 -26.97 27.27
CA ARG A 49 -14.35 -27.53 26.74
C ARG A 49 -14.26 -27.99 25.29
N ASP A 50 -13.26 -27.52 24.52
CA ASP A 50 -13.11 -27.83 23.09
C ASP A 50 -11.68 -27.52 22.58
N ILE A 51 -10.70 -28.30 23.06
CA ILE A 51 -9.28 -28.12 22.76
C ILE A 51 -9.01 -28.19 21.25
N ALA A 52 -9.66 -29.11 20.54
CA ALA A 52 -9.50 -29.30 19.10
C ALA A 52 -9.93 -28.06 18.31
N VAL A 53 -11.11 -27.50 18.63
CA VAL A 53 -11.62 -26.28 17.99
C VAL A 53 -10.72 -25.09 18.30
N CYS A 54 -10.21 -24.99 19.54
CA CYS A 54 -9.30 -23.92 19.93
C CYS A 54 -7.99 -23.98 19.13
N GLN A 55 -7.43 -25.18 18.93
CA GLN A 55 -6.22 -25.38 18.12
C GLN A 55 -6.43 -25.06 16.65
N GLU A 56 -7.54 -25.49 16.04
CA GLU A 56 -7.86 -25.17 14.64
C GLU A 56 -7.99 -23.67 14.42
N VAL A 57 -8.70 -22.98 15.33
CA VAL A 57 -8.89 -21.54 15.25
C VAL A 57 -7.56 -20.79 15.47
N GLN A 58 -6.72 -21.25 16.39
CA GLN A 58 -5.41 -20.67 16.63
C GLN A 58 -4.47 -20.88 15.44
N LEU A 59 -4.54 -22.03 14.77
CA LEU A 59 -3.77 -22.33 13.56
C LEU A 59 -4.24 -21.46 12.39
N ALA A 60 -5.56 -21.31 12.21
CA ALA A 60 -6.14 -20.40 11.23
C ALA A 60 -5.68 -18.95 11.47
N PHE A 61 -5.75 -18.45 12.71
CA PHE A 61 -5.27 -17.10 13.03
C PHE A 61 -3.78 -16.93 12.83
N THR A 62 -2.98 -17.97 13.10
CA THR A 62 -1.54 -17.93 12.83
C THR A 62 -1.30 -17.73 11.33
N ILE A 63 -2.00 -18.50 10.47
CA ILE A 63 -1.91 -18.35 9.02
C ILE A 63 -2.34 -16.94 8.57
N PHE A 64 -3.46 -16.43 9.07
CA PHE A 64 -3.93 -15.07 8.73
C PHE A 64 -3.01 -13.96 9.28
N SER A 65 -2.31 -14.20 10.39
CA SER A 65 -1.33 -13.27 10.94
C SER A 65 -0.05 -13.22 10.11
N PHE A 66 0.35 -14.36 9.52
CA PHE A 66 1.46 -14.42 8.55
C PHE A 66 1.12 -13.75 7.22
N PHE A 67 -0.14 -13.85 6.78
CA PHE A 67 -0.64 -13.24 5.54
C PHE A 67 -1.80 -12.27 5.82
N PRO A 68 -1.53 -11.12 6.46
CA PRO A 68 -2.55 -10.12 6.75
C PRO A 68 -3.16 -9.59 5.45
N VAL A 69 -4.37 -9.04 5.54
CA VAL A 69 -5.07 -8.56 4.35
C VAL A 69 -4.29 -7.41 3.71
N HIS A 70 -4.06 -7.53 2.41
CA HIS A 70 -3.40 -6.52 1.60
C HIS A 70 -4.31 -6.15 0.42
N LEU A 71 -4.48 -4.85 0.18
CA LEU A 71 -5.03 -4.38 -1.09
C LEU A 71 -3.93 -4.47 -2.15
N THR A 72 -4.26 -5.00 -3.32
CA THR A 72 -3.29 -5.19 -4.40
C THR A 72 -3.75 -4.45 -5.66
N VAL A 73 -2.79 -3.94 -6.43
CA VAL A 73 -3.06 -3.48 -7.79
C VAL A 73 -3.15 -4.71 -8.68
N TRP A 74 -4.37 -5.11 -9.05
CA TRP A 74 -4.62 -6.21 -9.98
C TRP A 74 -3.86 -7.51 -9.64
N LYS A 75 -3.64 -7.78 -8.34
CA LYS A 75 -2.85 -8.91 -7.81
C LYS A 75 -1.33 -8.89 -8.08
N PHE A 76 -0.78 -7.86 -8.73
CA PHE A 76 0.65 -7.78 -9.03
C PHE A 76 1.50 -7.24 -7.87
N SER A 77 1.00 -6.21 -7.19
CA SER A 77 1.75 -5.55 -6.12
C SER A 77 0.83 -5.08 -5.01
N SER A 78 1.28 -5.20 -3.76
CA SER A 78 0.57 -4.71 -2.59
C SER A 78 0.63 -3.19 -2.53
N LEU A 79 -0.54 -2.55 -2.47
CA LEU A 79 -0.67 -1.13 -2.23
C LEU A 79 -0.24 -0.82 -0.80
N ASN A 80 0.89 -0.16 -0.68
CA ASN A 80 1.43 0.31 0.60
C ASN A 80 2.32 1.54 0.36
N LYS A 81 2.87 2.09 1.44
CA LYS A 81 3.79 3.23 1.36
C LYS A 81 5.04 2.93 0.54
N ALA A 82 5.51 1.68 0.53
CA ALA A 82 6.68 1.29 -0.27
C ALA A 82 6.37 1.39 -1.77
N PHE A 83 5.21 0.88 -2.21
CA PHE A 83 4.72 1.01 -3.59
C PHE A 83 4.63 2.48 -4.01
N LEU A 84 4.07 3.34 -3.15
CA LEU A 84 3.99 4.77 -3.39
C LEU A 84 5.38 5.40 -3.58
N MET A 85 6.34 5.08 -2.72
CA MET A 85 7.73 5.55 -2.83
C MET A 85 8.38 5.06 -4.13
N THR A 86 8.10 3.83 -4.57
CA THR A 86 8.57 3.31 -5.85
C THR A 86 7.99 4.09 -7.04
N CYS A 87 6.69 4.41 -7.02
CA CYS A 87 6.06 5.23 -8.05
C CYS A 87 6.68 6.64 -8.13
N ILE A 88 6.88 7.29 -6.99
CA ILE A 88 7.52 8.62 -6.92
C ILE A 88 8.96 8.54 -7.42
N GLY A 89 9.70 7.52 -7.01
CA GLY A 89 11.06 7.26 -7.50
C GLY A 89 11.10 7.13 -9.02
N MET A 90 10.25 6.28 -9.61
CA MET A 90 10.17 6.12 -11.07
C MET A 90 9.82 7.41 -11.79
N MET A 91 8.83 8.18 -11.30
CA MET A 91 8.47 9.47 -11.90
C MET A 91 9.65 10.46 -11.84
N THR A 92 10.37 10.50 -10.72
CA THR A 92 11.51 11.41 -10.54
C THR A 92 12.67 11.02 -11.47
N THR A 93 13.00 9.73 -11.54
CA THR A 93 14.03 9.22 -12.45
C THR A 93 13.67 9.52 -13.90
N TYR A 94 12.41 9.35 -14.28
CA TYR A 94 11.94 9.68 -15.63
C TYR A 94 12.13 11.17 -15.96
N ILE A 95 11.75 12.07 -15.05
CA ILE A 95 11.95 13.52 -15.24
C ILE A 95 13.44 13.86 -15.40
N ILE A 96 14.31 13.29 -14.56
CA ILE A 96 15.76 13.51 -14.64
C ILE A 96 16.29 13.07 -16.01
N ILE A 97 15.90 11.88 -16.48
CA ILE A 97 16.29 11.36 -17.79
C ILE A 97 15.80 12.28 -18.91
N CYS A 98 14.55 12.75 -18.86
CA CYS A 98 14.01 13.67 -19.85
C CYS A 98 14.78 14.99 -19.91
N ILE A 99 15.17 15.52 -18.75
CA ILE A 99 15.99 16.74 -18.63
C ILE A 99 17.39 16.49 -19.24
N GLN A 100 18.01 15.36 -18.94
CA GLN A 100 19.33 14.98 -19.47
C GLN A 100 19.33 14.76 -20.99
N LEU A 101 18.27 14.19 -21.54
CA LEU A 101 18.12 13.92 -22.98
C LEU A 101 17.77 15.18 -23.78
N ASN A 102 17.39 16.29 -23.13
CA ASN A 102 16.99 17.52 -23.81
C ASN A 102 17.75 18.74 -23.26
N PRO A 103 18.99 18.99 -23.71
CA PRO A 103 19.86 20.03 -23.16
C PRO A 103 19.31 21.46 -23.31
N ASN A 104 18.37 21.66 -24.25
CA ASN A 104 17.65 22.93 -24.40
C ASN A 104 16.67 23.20 -23.24
N ALA A 105 16.07 22.15 -22.66
CA ALA A 105 15.24 22.28 -21.46
C ALA A 105 16.08 22.62 -20.22
N LEU A 106 17.33 22.14 -20.17
CA LEU A 106 18.29 22.41 -19.10
C LEU A 106 18.69 23.90 -19.06
N LYS A 107 18.95 24.52 -20.23
CA LYS A 107 19.21 25.96 -20.35
C LYS A 107 18.00 26.82 -19.93
N SER A 108 16.78 26.38 -20.25
CA SER A 108 15.57 27.09 -19.83
C SER A 108 15.26 26.99 -18.32
N LEU A 109 15.75 25.96 -17.64
CA LEU A 109 15.53 25.73 -16.21
C LEU A 109 16.60 26.40 -15.33
N ILE A 110 17.81 26.56 -15.86
CA ILE A 110 18.95 27.14 -15.13
C ILE A 110 19.06 28.66 -15.38
N GLY A 111 18.56 29.16 -16.52
CA GLY A 111 18.77 30.55 -16.94
C GLY A 111 20.15 30.74 -17.54
#